data_AF-A0A2G9QBL7-F1
#
_entry.id   AF-A0A2G9QBL7-F1
#
_cell.length_a   1.000
_cell.length_b   1.000
_cell.length_c   1.000
_cell.angle_alpha   90.00
_cell.angle_beta   90.00
_cell.angle_gamma   90.00
#
_symmetry.space_group_name_H-M   'P 1'
#
loop_
_entity.id
_entity.type
_entity.pdbx_description
1 polymer ?
#
loop_
_entity_poly.entity_id
_entity_poly.type
_entity_poly.pdbx_seq_one_letter_code
_entity_poly.pdbx_strand_id
1 'polypeptide(L)'
;VINGDFYQFKPDWFSMGVVIYNMATGTVPFRAHNTQVYRKVVNYEDPVYPPDMDPPLKEFIEGLLCKCPDKRLGVGRDIRQHSFMRLIDWKSLEQGKAQPPFSIGPPLDMDMETNC
;
A
#
# COMPACT_ATOMS: atom_id res chain seq x y z
N VAL A 1 16.04 -0.30 26.14
CA VAL A 1 14.91 0.30 26.87
C VAL A 1 15.31 1.71 27.25
N ILE A 2 14.75 2.71 26.57
CA ILE A 2 15.01 4.14 26.84
C ILE A 2 13.65 4.82 26.69
N ASN A 3 13.08 5.22 27.82
CA ASN A 3 11.81 5.93 28.03
C ASN A 3 10.53 5.24 27.50
N GLY A 4 9.68 4.83 28.45
CA GLY A 4 8.35 4.24 28.23
C GLY A 4 7.30 5.21 27.70
N ASP A 5 7.65 6.04 26.72
CA ASP A 5 6.67 6.71 25.89
C ASP A 5 6.12 5.66 24.93
N PHE A 6 4.80 5.50 24.91
CA PHE A 6 4.10 4.63 23.97
C PHE A 6 4.66 4.90 22.57
N TYR A 7 5.36 3.91 22.00
CA TYR A 7 5.73 3.92 20.59
C TYR A 7 4.42 3.92 19.81
N GLN A 8 3.87 5.10 19.52
CA GLN A 8 2.75 5.24 18.61
C GLN A 8 3.33 4.97 17.24
N PHE A 9 3.38 3.68 16.88
CA PHE A 9 3.64 3.25 15.52
C PHE A 9 2.49 3.79 14.68
N LYS A 10 2.62 5.04 14.22
CA LYS A 10 1.67 5.63 13.29
C LYS A 10 1.82 4.87 11.99
N PRO A 11 0.77 4.18 11.51
CA PRO A 11 0.86 3.48 10.24
C PRO A 11 1.18 4.49 9.13
N ASP A 12 2.10 4.15 8.25
CA ASP A 12 2.42 4.98 7.10
C ASP A 12 1.42 4.73 5.96
N TRP A 13 0.25 5.35 6.08
CA TRP A 13 -0.82 5.26 5.09
C TRP A 13 -0.44 5.87 3.74
N PHE A 14 0.46 6.85 3.72
CA PHE A 14 0.89 7.46 2.47
C PHE A 14 1.74 6.50 1.65
N SER A 15 2.73 5.87 2.30
CA SER A 15 3.56 4.85 1.65
C SER A 15 2.73 3.65 1.18
N MET A 16 1.70 3.25 1.93
CA MET A 16 0.75 2.23 1.49
C MET A 16 0.02 2.66 0.20
N GLY A 17 -0.44 3.90 0.10
CA GLY A 17 -1.04 4.44 -1.12
C GLY A 17 -0.09 4.41 -2.32
N VAL A 18 1.20 4.72 -2.11
CA VAL A 18 2.23 4.66 -3.15
C VAL A 18 2.43 3.23 -3.66
N VAL A 19 2.49 2.25 -2.75
CA VAL A 19 2.66 0.83 -3.11
C VAL A 19 1.43 0.31 -3.87
N ILE A 20 0.21 0.64 -3.42
CA ILE A 20 -1.02 0.20 -4.07
C ILE A 20 -1.15 0.81 -5.47
N TYR A 21 -0.85 2.10 -5.62
CA TYR A 21 -0.79 2.73 -6.93
C TYR A 21 0.19 2.01 -7.86
N ASN A 22 1.37 1.63 -7.35
CA ASN A 22 2.37 0.91 -8.13
C ASN A 22 1.89 -0.49 -8.54
N MET A 23 1.26 -1.24 -7.63
CA MET A 23 0.68 -2.54 -7.95
C MET A 23 -0.44 -2.43 -8.99
N ALA A 24 -1.23 -1.35 -8.95
CA ALA A 24 -2.35 -1.14 -9.87
C ALA A 24 -1.91 -0.65 -11.27
N THR A 25 -0.86 0.16 -11.35
CA THR A 25 -0.46 0.84 -12.61
C THR A 25 0.86 0.35 -13.19
N GLY A 26 1.66 -0.41 -12.42
CA GLY A 26 3.03 -0.77 -12.75
C GLY A 26 4.03 0.40 -12.70
N THR A 27 3.61 1.56 -12.19
CA THR A 27 4.45 2.78 -12.15
C THR A 27 4.36 3.48 -10.79
N VAL A 28 5.34 4.33 -10.47
CA VAL A 28 5.26 5.17 -9.28
C VAL A 28 4.36 6.40 -9.51
N PRO A 29 3.59 6.85 -8.50
CA PRO A 29 2.67 7.97 -8.65
C PRO A 29 3.39 9.32 -8.84
N PHE A 30 4.60 9.45 -8.29
CA PHE A 30 5.40 10.67 -8.34
C PHE A 30 6.78 10.34 -8.89
N ARG A 31 7.15 10.95 -10.01
CA ARG A 31 8.49 10.86 -10.59
C ARG A 31 9.22 12.18 -10.39
N ALA A 32 10.48 12.11 -10.01
CA ALA A 32 11.31 13.30 -9.85
C ALA A 32 12.77 12.97 -10.15
N HIS A 33 13.48 13.96 -10.71
CA HIS A 33 14.90 13.83 -11.05
C HIS A 33 15.84 14.06 -9.87
N ASN A 34 15.34 14.69 -8.80
CA ASN A 34 16.10 14.91 -7.57
C ASN A 34 15.16 15.07 -6.36
N THR A 35 15.73 15.04 -5.16
CA THR A 35 14.99 15.10 -3.89
C THR A 35 14.21 16.39 -3.69
N GLN A 36 14.69 17.54 -4.20
CA GLN A 36 13.96 18.81 -4.05
C GLN A 36 12.69 18.81 -4.89
N VAL A 37 12.77 18.33 -6.13
CA VAL A 37 11.62 18.17 -7.03
C VAL A 37 10.68 17.12 -6.45
N TYR A 38 11.19 16.00 -5.93
CA TYR A 38 10.38 14.97 -5.30
C TYR A 38 9.51 15.52 -4.17
N ARG A 39 10.09 16.33 -3.28
CA ARG A 39 9.33 16.99 -2.20
C ARG A 39 8.24 17.92 -2.73
N LYS A 40 8.48 18.62 -3.83
CA LYS A 40 7.45 19.49 -4.43
C LYS A 40 6.32 18.65 -5.03
N VAL A 41 6.65 17.70 -5.89
CA VAL A 41 5.68 16.82 -6.57
C VAL A 41 4.81 16.09 -5.53
N VAL A 42 5.44 15.48 -4.51
CA VAL A 42 4.72 14.77 -3.45
C VAL A 42 3.77 15.67 -2.65
N ASN A 43 4.10 16.94 -2.45
CA ASN A 43 3.28 17.86 -1.65
C ASN A 43 2.20 18.58 -2.45
N TYR A 44 2.41 18.81 -3.75
CA TYR A 44 1.57 19.73 -4.53
C TYR A 44 0.96 19.13 -5.80
N GLU A 45 1.48 18.02 -6.31
CA GLU A 45 0.97 17.39 -7.52
C GLU A 45 0.14 16.15 -7.18
N ASP A 46 -0.93 15.93 -7.95
CA ASP A 46 -1.75 14.73 -7.87
C ASP A 46 -1.22 13.65 -8.82
N PRO A 47 -1.34 12.36 -8.47
CA PRO A 47 -0.98 11.27 -9.37
C PRO A 47 -1.83 11.27 -10.64
N VAL A 48 -1.27 10.75 -11.73
CA VAL A 48 -2.00 10.57 -12.99
C VAL A 48 -2.63 9.19 -13.02
N TYR A 49 -3.96 9.12 -12.95
CA TYR A 49 -4.68 7.84 -12.96
C TYR A 49 -5.04 7.40 -14.38
N PRO A 50 -4.87 6.12 -14.74
CA PRO A 50 -5.41 5.56 -15.97
C PRO A 50 -6.94 5.76 -16.07
N PRO A 51 -7.48 6.03 -17.27
CA PRO A 51 -8.91 6.31 -17.45
C PRO A 51 -9.81 5.10 -17.19
N ASP A 52 -9.26 3.90 -17.28
CA ASP A 52 -9.90 2.60 -17.09
C ASP A 52 -9.72 2.03 -15.67
N MET A 53 -9.09 2.78 -14.76
CA MET A 53 -8.93 2.34 -13.37
C MET A 53 -10.29 2.20 -12.67
N ASP A 54 -10.45 1.10 -11.94
CA ASP A 54 -11.63 0.83 -11.12
C ASP A 54 -11.91 2.01 -10.17
N PRO A 55 -13.12 2.63 -10.19
CA PRO A 55 -13.39 3.83 -9.41
C PRO A 55 -13.20 3.66 -7.89
N PRO A 56 -13.67 2.57 -7.25
CA PRO A 56 -13.37 2.29 -5.84
C PRO A 56 -11.87 2.23 -5.53
N LEU A 57 -11.05 1.63 -6.40
CA LEU A 57 -9.59 1.60 -6.25
C LEU A 57 -9.00 3.01 -6.35
N LYS A 58 -9.44 3.80 -7.33
CA LYS A 58 -8.99 5.18 -7.50
C LYS A 58 -9.29 6.02 -6.25
N GLU A 59 -10.55 6.01 -5.78
CA GLU A 59 -10.97 6.74 -4.57
C GLU A 59 -10.16 6.31 -3.35
N PHE A 60 -9.85 5.02 -3.23
CA PHE A 60 -9.03 4.49 -2.14
C PHE A 60 -7.60 5.06 -2.18
N ILE A 61 -6.96 5.04 -3.34
CA ILE A 61 -5.60 5.57 -3.52
C ILE A 61 -5.59 7.08 -3.28
N GLU A 62 -6.56 7.84 -3.78
CA GLU A 62 -6.69 9.29 -3.54
C GLU A 62 -6.83 9.59 -2.04
N GLY A 63 -7.63 8.79 -1.32
CA GLY A 63 -7.77 8.89 0.14
C GLY A 63 -6.45 8.67 0.89
N LEU A 64 -5.66 7.67 0.48
CA LEU A 64 -4.36 7.36 1.07
C LEU A 64 -3.28 8.39 0.71
N LEU A 65 -3.30 8.92 -0.51
CA LEU A 65 -2.36 9.93 -1.01
C LEU A 65 -2.80 11.37 -0.71
N CYS A 66 -3.82 11.55 0.13
CA CYS A 66 -4.27 12.85 0.59
C CYS A 66 -3.10 13.64 1.22
N LYS A 67 -2.88 14.85 0.70
CA LYS A 67 -1.79 15.74 1.12
C LYS A 67 -1.96 16.23 2.54
N CYS A 68 -3.22 16.46 2.97
CA CYS A 68 -3.55 16.86 4.33
C CYS A 68 -3.52 15.62 5.24
N PRO A 69 -2.54 15.49 6.17
CA PRO A 69 -2.37 14.29 6.98
C PRO A 69 -3.61 13.95 7.83
N ASP A 70 -4.28 14.96 8.38
CA ASP A 70 -5.45 14.78 9.26
C ASP A 70 -6.69 14.32 8.52
N LYS A 71 -6.75 14.53 7.19
CA LYS A 71 -7.86 14.09 6.34
C LYS A 71 -7.56 12.77 5.63
N ARG A 72 -6.32 12.28 5.71
CA ARG A 72 -5.85 11.07 5.03
C ARG A 72 -6.63 9.85 5.49
N LEU A 73 -6.98 8.99 4.55
CA LEU A 73 -7.60 7.71 4.85
C LEU A 73 -6.67 6.87 5.75
N GLY A 74 -7.23 6.24 6.79
CA GLY A 74 -6.44 5.60 7.85
C GLY A 74 -6.15 6.51 9.05
N VAL A 75 -6.28 7.83 8.91
CA VAL A 75 -6.24 8.79 10.02
C VAL A 75 -7.67 9.11 10.43
N GLY A 76 -8.12 8.56 11.57
CA GLY A 76 -9.47 8.73 12.10
C GLY A 76 -10.59 7.99 11.34
N ARG A 77 -10.30 7.44 10.16
CA ARG A 77 -11.20 6.58 9.38
C ARG A 77 -10.54 5.23 9.12
N ASP A 78 -11.26 4.14 9.40
CA ASP A 78 -10.74 2.79 9.20
C ASP A 78 -10.69 2.45 7.70
N ILE A 79 -9.49 2.08 7.21
CA ILE A 79 -9.28 1.68 5.81
C ILE A 79 -10.12 0.45 5.43
N ARG A 80 -10.42 -0.42 6.39
CA ARG A 80 -11.14 -1.68 6.19
C ARG A 80 -12.59 -1.47 5.77
N GLN A 81 -13.14 -0.29 6.07
CA GLN A 81 -14.50 0.10 5.73
C GLN A 81 -14.63 0.67 4.31
N HIS A 82 -13.53 0.90 3.60
CA HIS A 82 -13.57 1.45 2.25
C HIS A 82 -14.20 0.45 1.25
N SER A 83 -14.91 0.96 0.24
CA SER A 83 -15.59 0.16 -0.79
C SER A 83 -14.65 -0.81 -1.50
N PHE A 84 -13.43 -0.35 -1.84
CA PHE A 84 -12.35 -1.17 -2.42
C PHE A 84 -11.97 -2.38 -1.54
N MET A 85 -12.05 -2.25 -0.23
CA MET A 85 -11.67 -3.27 0.76
C MET A 85 -12.81 -4.23 1.12
N ARG A 86 -14.01 -4.04 0.56
CA ARG A 86 -15.23 -4.77 0.94
C ARG A 86 -15.16 -6.28 0.67
N LEU A 87 -14.37 -6.70 -0.31
CA LEU A 87 -14.23 -8.12 -0.67
C LEU A 87 -13.26 -8.88 0.26
N ILE A 88 -12.54 -8.18 1.14
CA ILE A 88 -11.60 -8.80 2.07
C ILE A 88 -12.34 -9.27 3.32
N ASP A 89 -12.30 -10.58 3.59
CA ASP A 89 -12.62 -11.09 4.92
C ASP A 89 -11.44 -10.84 5.86
N TRP A 90 -11.51 -9.70 6.55
CA TRP A 90 -10.49 -9.25 7.51
C TRP A 90 -10.26 -10.27 8.63
N LYS A 91 -11.28 -10.99 9.07
CA LYS A 91 -11.15 -11.99 10.13
C LYS A 91 -10.35 -13.20 9.65
N SER A 92 -10.63 -13.68 8.45
CA SER A 92 -9.86 -14.79 7.85
C SER A 92 -8.43 -14.37 7.50
N LEU A 93 -8.23 -13.13 7.05
CA LEU A 93 -6.92 -12.57 6.76
C LEU A 93 -6.04 -12.49 8.03
N GLU A 94 -6.57 -11.94 9.12
CA GLU A 94 -5.87 -11.85 10.41
C GLU A 94 -5.54 -13.23 11.00
N GLN A 95 -6.34 -14.24 10.69
CA GLN A 95 -6.10 -15.64 11.09
C GLN A 95 -5.12 -16.39 10.17
N GLY A 96 -4.59 -15.75 9.12
CA GLY A 96 -3.73 -16.39 8.13
C GLY A 96 -4.44 -17.46 7.28
N LYS A 97 -5.78 -17.41 7.21
CA LYS A 97 -6.62 -18.36 6.46
C LYS A 97 -7.01 -17.87 5.08
N ALA A 98 -6.80 -16.58 4.80
CA ALA A 98 -6.99 -16.04 3.47
C ALA A 98 -6.03 -16.71 2.49
N GLN A 99 -6.57 -17.28 1.42
CA GLN A 99 -5.76 -17.88 0.37
C GLN A 99 -5.04 -16.78 -0.42
N PRO A 100 -3.71 -16.89 -0.66
CA PRO A 100 -3.01 -15.94 -1.48
C PRO A 100 -3.50 -16.05 -2.93
N PRO A 101 -3.67 -14.93 -3.64
CA PRO A 101 -4.09 -14.95 -5.05
C PRO A 101 -3.04 -15.57 -5.97
N PHE A 102 -1.78 -15.62 -5.51
CA PHE A 102 -0.66 -16.22 -6.23
C PHE A 102 0.08 -17.17 -5.29
N SER A 103 0.03 -18.47 -5.60
CA SER A 103 0.91 -19.48 -5.01
C SER A 103 2.01 -19.79 -6.02
N ILE A 104 3.26 -19.50 -5.66
CA ILE A 104 4.39 -20.19 -6.28
C ILE A 104 4.14 -21.67 -5.96
N GLY A 105 4.24 -22.56 -6.94
CA GLY A 105 4.11 -24.00 -6.72
C GLY A 105 5.08 -24.50 -5.63
N PRO A 106 5.10 -25.80 -5.33
CA PRO A 106 6.17 -26.35 -4.49
C PRO A 106 7.52 -25.80 -4.97
N PRO A 107 8.46 -25.48 -4.05
CA PRO A 107 9.78 -25.02 -4.43
C PRO A 107 10.28 -25.91 -5.57
N LEU A 108 10.68 -25.32 -6.70
CA LEU A 108 11.46 -26.09 -7.68
C LEU A 108 12.59 -26.71 -6.88
N ASP A 109 12.65 -28.03 -6.88
CA ASP A 109 13.47 -28.82 -5.98
C ASP A 109 14.84 -28.14 -5.82
N MET A 110 15.08 -27.52 -4.66
CA MET A 110 16.45 -27.29 -4.25
C MET A 110 16.91 -28.65 -3.80
N ASP A 111 17.28 -29.47 -4.78
CA ASP A 111 18.00 -30.71 -4.58
C ASP A 111 19.22 -30.35 -3.75
N MET A 112 19.14 -30.63 -2.44
CA MET A 112 20.29 -30.75 -1.56
C MET A 112 21.06 -32.03 -1.92
N GLU A 113 21.45 -32.16 -3.19
CA GLU A 113 22.37 -33.17 -3.68
C GLU A 113 23.28 -32.51 -4.72
N THR A 114 24.35 -31.89 -4.25
CA THR A 114 25.61 -31.92 -5.00
C THR A 114 26.69 -32.36 -4.03
N ASN A 115 26.73 -33.67 -3.82
CA ASN A 115 27.96 -34.35 -3.44
C ASN A 115 28.88 -34.33 -4.67
N CYS A 116 29.86 -33.43 -4.67
CA CYS A 116 31.07 -33.56 -5.47
C CYS A 116 32.25 -32.95 -4.72
#